data_AF-A0A2E6DMX6-F1
#
_entry.id   AF-A0A2E6DMX6-F1
#
_cell.length_a   1.000
_cell.length_b   1.000
_cell.length_c   1.000
_cell.angle_alpha   90.00
_cell.angle_beta   90.00
_cell.angle_gamma   90.00
#
_symmetry.space_group_name_H-M   'P 1'
#
loop_
_entity.id
_entity.type
_entity.pdbx_description
1 polymer ?
#
loop_
_entity_poly.entity_id
_entity_poly.type
_entity_poly.pdbx_seq_one_letter_code
_entity_poly.pdbx_strand_id
1 'polypeptide(L)'
;MAHSMMLRASSTANDLELDLDVVRGDLQESDAIQHAPELAALVDASVNDLASLPSARSALVEATDEATMLDAAAVVANFEMMTRIADGTGTRHPADRLESMSELSGSMGLGDFASERA
;
A
#
# COMPACT_ATOMS: atom_id res chain seq x y z
N MET A 1 -0.57 17.91 -6.38
CA MET A 1 0.68 18.58 -6.81
C MET A 1 1.54 19.05 -5.63
N ALA A 2 1.00 19.68 -4.57
CA ALA A 2 1.82 20.10 -3.41
C ALA A 2 2.42 18.93 -2.59
N HIS A 3 1.71 17.80 -2.51
CA HIS A 3 2.10 16.65 -1.68
C HIS A 3 3.33 15.89 -2.22
N SER A 4 3.47 15.73 -3.55
CA SER A 4 4.67 15.11 -4.16
C SER A 4 5.91 16.01 -4.04
N MET A 5 5.71 17.32 -3.91
CA MET A 5 6.79 18.29 -3.71
C MET A 5 7.38 18.21 -2.30
N MET A 6 6.55 17.89 -1.29
CA MET A 6 6.96 17.74 0.12
C MET A 6 7.69 16.41 0.37
N LEU A 7 7.18 15.31 -0.20
CA LEU A 7 7.85 14.00 -0.13
C LEU A 7 9.21 14.01 -0.86
N ARG A 8 9.31 14.71 -2.00
CA ARG A 8 10.58 14.90 -2.72
C ARG A 8 11.59 15.72 -1.90
N ALA A 9 11.13 16.74 -1.17
CA ALA A 9 11.99 17.51 -0.28
C ALA A 9 12.50 16.67 0.90
N SER A 10 11.64 15.81 1.47
CA SER A 10 12.00 14.88 2.55
C SER A 10 13.00 13.80 2.09
N SER A 11 12.82 13.26 0.87
CA SER A 11 13.74 12.26 0.30
C SER A 11 15.15 12.83 0.10
N THR A 12 15.23 14.07 -0.40
CA THR A 12 16.49 14.80 -0.61
C THR A 12 17.21 15.10 0.71
N ALA A 13 16.46 15.37 1.79
CA ALA A 13 17.03 15.65 3.11
C ALA A 13 17.61 14.41 3.82
N ASN A 14 17.23 13.21 3.37
CA ASN A 14 17.63 11.94 3.99
C ASN A 14 18.48 11.05 3.05
N ASP A 15 19.01 11.61 1.95
CA ASP A 15 19.74 10.89 0.88
C ASP A 15 19.00 9.63 0.40
N LEU A 16 17.67 9.69 0.36
CA LEU A 16 16.80 8.63 -0.13
C LEU A 16 16.33 8.98 -1.54
N GLU A 17 16.72 8.17 -2.52
CA GLU A 17 16.14 8.23 -3.85
C GLU A 17 14.79 7.50 -3.83
N LEU A 18 13.71 8.27 -3.69
CA LEU A 18 12.35 7.76 -3.65
C LEU A 18 11.65 8.07 -4.96
N ASP A 19 11.26 7.02 -5.67
CA ASP A 19 10.32 7.13 -6.78
C ASP A 19 8.90 7.32 -6.21
N LEU A 20 8.38 8.54 -6.36
CA LEU A 20 7.06 8.93 -5.86
C LEU A 20 5.96 8.76 -6.90
N ASP A 21 6.31 8.41 -8.15
CA ASP A 21 5.31 8.16 -9.18
C ASP A 21 4.50 6.88 -8.86
N VAL A 22 5.10 5.93 -8.12
CA VAL A 22 4.44 4.76 -7.53
C VAL A 22 3.29 5.12 -6.59
N VAL A 23 3.38 6.25 -5.86
CA VAL A 23 2.35 6.71 -4.91
C VAL A 23 1.15 7.34 -5.64
N ARG A 24 1.34 7.76 -6.90
CA ARG A 24 0.33 8.49 -7.66
C ARG A 24 -0.76 7.59 -8.27
N GLY A 25 -0.61 6.27 -8.17
CA GLY A 25 -1.59 5.30 -8.63
C GLY A 25 -1.44 4.87 -10.09
N ASP A 26 -0.42 5.35 -10.80
CA ASP A 26 0.00 4.71 -12.04
C ASP A 26 0.83 3.48 -11.64
N LEU A 27 0.17 2.33 -11.57
CA LEU A 27 0.83 1.02 -11.40
C LEU A 27 1.68 0.76 -12.65
N GLN A 28 2.86 1.36 -12.68
CA GLN A 28 3.88 1.12 -13.68
C GLN A 28 4.59 -0.19 -13.33
N GLU A 29 5.14 -0.86 -14.34
CA GLU A 29 6.08 -1.94 -14.15
C GLU A 29 7.21 -1.47 -13.22
N SER A 30 7.54 -2.26 -12.20
CA SER A 30 8.64 -1.96 -11.29
C SER A 30 9.84 -2.82 -11.65
N ASP A 31 11.00 -2.21 -11.90
CA ASP A 31 12.26 -2.96 -12.09
C ASP A 31 12.63 -3.81 -10.85
N ALA A 32 12.09 -3.46 -9.67
CA ALA A 32 12.32 -4.18 -8.43
C ALA A 32 11.29 -5.29 -8.15
N ILE A 33 10.07 -5.19 -8.72
CA ILE A 33 8.97 -6.12 -8.48
C ILE A 33 8.37 -6.50 -9.84
N GLN A 34 8.73 -7.68 -10.31
CA GLN A 34 8.18 -8.23 -11.55
C GLN A 34 6.66 -8.38 -11.43
N HIS A 35 5.92 -7.98 -12.47
CA HIS A 35 4.45 -8.10 -12.52
C HIS A 35 3.75 -7.31 -11.40
N ALA A 36 4.37 -6.20 -10.96
CA ALA A 36 3.80 -5.32 -9.94
C ALA A 36 2.35 -4.87 -10.26
N PRO A 37 1.99 -4.53 -11.51
CA PRO A 37 0.61 -4.15 -11.83
C PRO A 37 -0.39 -5.28 -11.61
N GLU A 38 -0.08 -6.51 -12.05
CA GLU A 38 -0.96 -7.67 -11.90
C GLU A 38 -1.08 -8.10 -10.44
N LEU A 39 0.03 -8.05 -9.67
CA LEU A 39 0.02 -8.32 -8.24
C LEU A 39 -0.82 -7.29 -7.48
N ALA A 40 -0.67 -6.01 -7.78
CA ALA A 40 -1.47 -4.94 -7.18
C ALA A 40 -2.96 -5.06 -7.54
N ALA A 41 -3.28 -5.39 -8.80
CA ALA A 41 -4.64 -5.63 -9.24
C ALA A 41 -5.28 -6.83 -8.52
N LEU A 42 -4.51 -7.91 -8.27
CA LEU A 42 -4.99 -9.04 -7.47
C LEU A 42 -5.32 -8.63 -6.04
N VAL A 43 -4.48 -7.81 -5.40
CA VAL A 43 -4.71 -7.29 -4.04
C VAL A 43 -5.98 -6.44 -4.02
N ASP A 44 -6.08 -5.45 -4.91
CA ASP A 44 -7.22 -4.51 -4.94
C ASP A 44 -8.54 -5.23 -5.20
N ALA A 45 -8.58 -6.15 -6.16
CA ALA A 45 -9.74 -6.98 -6.43
C ALA A 45 -10.13 -7.87 -5.24
N SER A 46 -9.14 -8.38 -4.49
CA SER A 46 -9.40 -9.28 -3.35
C SER A 46 -9.97 -8.54 -2.13
N VAL A 47 -9.69 -7.24 -1.98
CA VAL A 47 -10.08 -6.45 -0.81
C VAL A 47 -11.26 -5.54 -1.10
N ASN A 48 -11.28 -4.89 -2.28
CA ASN A 48 -12.19 -3.78 -2.59
C ASN A 48 -13.21 -4.12 -3.68
N ASP A 49 -12.87 -4.99 -4.64
CA ASP A 49 -13.76 -5.33 -5.76
C ASP A 49 -13.72 -6.81 -6.17
N LEU A 50 -14.44 -7.64 -5.41
CA LEU A 50 -14.52 -9.08 -5.66
C LEU A 50 -15.12 -9.43 -7.03
N ALA A 51 -15.86 -8.52 -7.67
CA ALA A 51 -16.39 -8.76 -9.02
C ALA A 51 -15.26 -8.78 -10.07
N SER A 52 -14.17 -8.03 -9.85
CA SER A 52 -12.99 -8.00 -10.71
C SER A 52 -11.97 -9.12 -10.42
N LEU A 53 -12.14 -9.88 -9.33
CA LEU A 53 -11.20 -10.91 -8.90
C LEU A 53 -10.93 -12.00 -9.96
N PRO A 54 -11.93 -12.51 -10.71
CA PRO A 54 -11.65 -13.49 -11.77
C PRO A 54 -10.71 -12.94 -12.84
N SER A 55 -10.92 -11.70 -13.29
CA SER A 55 -10.04 -11.05 -14.28
C SER A 55 -8.63 -10.82 -13.74
N ALA A 56 -8.48 -10.39 -12.49
CA ALA A 56 -7.17 -10.17 -11.88
C ALA A 56 -6.38 -11.48 -11.74
N ARG A 57 -7.04 -12.58 -11.36
CA ARG A 57 -6.41 -13.92 -11.32
C ARG A 57 -5.96 -14.36 -12.71
N SER A 58 -6.82 -14.21 -13.73
CA SER A 58 -6.46 -14.56 -15.10
C SER A 58 -5.26 -13.75 -15.61
N ALA A 59 -5.25 -12.44 -15.39
CA ALA A 59 -4.15 -11.57 -15.79
C ALA A 59 -2.81 -11.97 -15.14
N LEU A 60 -2.82 -12.28 -13.84
CA LEU A 60 -1.60 -12.71 -13.15
C LEU A 60 -1.12 -14.08 -13.67
N VAL A 61 -2.01 -15.03 -13.94
CA VAL A 61 -1.63 -16.32 -14.53
C VAL A 61 -1.04 -16.14 -15.94
N GLU A 62 -1.59 -15.23 -16.74
CA GLU A 62 -1.07 -14.91 -18.08
C GLU A 62 0.32 -14.27 -18.03
N ALA A 63 0.58 -13.42 -17.03
CA ALA A 63 1.87 -12.78 -16.83
C ALA A 63 2.92 -13.71 -16.19
N THR A 64 2.47 -14.72 -15.42
CA THR A 64 3.30 -15.63 -14.64
C THR A 64 2.92 -17.10 -14.92
N ASP A 65 2.29 -17.76 -13.94
CA ASP A 65 1.68 -19.09 -14.02
C ASP A 65 0.67 -19.31 -12.88
N GLU A 66 0.00 -20.47 -12.88
CA GLU A 66 -1.00 -20.80 -11.86
C GLU A 66 -0.40 -20.94 -10.45
N ALA A 67 0.80 -21.49 -10.32
CA ALA A 67 1.44 -21.68 -9.03
C ALA A 67 1.77 -20.33 -8.36
N THR A 68 2.31 -19.40 -9.14
CA THR A 68 2.63 -18.04 -8.71
C THR A 68 1.37 -17.27 -8.30
N MET A 69 0.28 -17.39 -9.06
CA MET A 69 -1.01 -16.80 -8.68
C MET A 69 -1.56 -17.36 -7.36
N LEU A 70 -1.43 -18.67 -7.14
CA LEU A 70 -1.84 -19.30 -5.89
C LEU A 70 -1.00 -18.83 -4.69
N ASP A 71 0.32 -18.73 -4.86
CA ASP A 71 1.22 -18.22 -3.82
C ASP A 71 0.89 -16.75 -3.49
N ALA A 72 0.67 -15.90 -4.50
CA ALA A 72 0.26 -14.52 -4.31
C ALA A 72 -1.09 -14.44 -3.56
N ALA A 73 -2.07 -15.24 -3.95
CA ALA A 73 -3.37 -15.31 -3.26
C ALA A 73 -3.24 -15.77 -1.80
N ALA A 74 -2.33 -16.71 -1.52
CA ALA A 74 -2.05 -17.16 -0.16
C ALA A 74 -1.44 -16.04 0.69
N VAL A 75 -0.54 -15.23 0.13
CA VAL A 75 0.01 -14.04 0.79
C VAL A 75 -1.09 -13.04 1.10
N VAL A 76 -1.94 -12.70 0.13
CA VAL A 76 -3.09 -11.80 0.34
C VAL A 76 -3.97 -12.29 1.49
N ALA A 77 -4.36 -13.57 1.46
CA ALA A 77 -5.18 -14.16 2.51
C ALA A 77 -4.53 -14.11 3.89
N ASN A 78 -3.22 -14.33 3.97
CA ASN A 78 -2.47 -14.27 5.23
C ASN A 78 -2.49 -12.85 5.83
N PHE A 79 -2.20 -11.84 5.01
CA PHE A 79 -2.22 -10.44 5.48
C PHE A 79 -3.62 -9.99 5.86
N GLU A 80 -4.62 -10.33 5.07
CA GLU A 80 -6.03 -10.04 5.35
C GLU A 80 -6.52 -10.66 6.67
N MET A 81 -6.11 -11.89 6.96
CA MET A 81 -6.37 -12.52 8.25
C MET A 81 -5.70 -11.74 9.39
N MET A 82 -4.42 -11.40 9.25
CA MET A 82 -3.67 -10.67 10.28
C MET A 82 -4.26 -9.29 10.55
N THR A 83 -4.68 -8.56 9.52
CA THR A 83 -5.37 -7.26 9.63
C THR A 83 -6.64 -7.40 10.46
N ARG A 84 -7.51 -8.38 10.14
CA ARG A 84 -8.75 -8.60 10.91
C ARG A 84 -8.48 -8.95 12.37
N ILE A 85 -7.44 -9.73 12.66
CA ILE A 85 -7.04 -10.04 14.03
C ILE A 85 -6.56 -8.77 14.74
N ALA A 86 -5.71 -7.98 14.10
CA ALA A 86 -5.17 -6.74 14.67
C ALA A 86 -6.31 -5.76 15.01
N ASP A 87 -7.24 -5.56 14.07
CA ASP A 87 -8.40 -4.68 14.24
C ASP A 87 -9.36 -5.21 15.32
N GLY A 88 -9.66 -6.51 15.28
CA GLY A 88 -10.59 -7.13 16.23
C GLY A 88 -10.07 -7.20 17.66
N THR A 89 -8.75 -7.15 17.85
CA THR A 89 -8.11 -7.21 19.18
C THR A 89 -7.60 -5.86 19.68
N GLY A 90 -7.59 -4.83 18.83
CA GLY A 90 -6.96 -3.54 19.14
C GLY A 90 -5.45 -3.68 19.35
N THR A 91 -4.78 -4.48 18.50
CA THR A 91 -3.33 -4.69 18.58
C THR A 91 -2.60 -3.35 18.55
N ARG A 92 -1.82 -3.07 19.59
CA ARG A 92 -1.12 -1.79 19.72
C ARG A 92 0.06 -1.69 18.77
N HIS A 93 0.24 -0.52 18.18
CA HIS A 93 1.48 -0.20 17.51
C HIS A 93 2.64 -0.03 18.51
N PRO A 94 3.86 -0.41 18.12
CA PRO A 94 5.07 -0.06 18.84
C PRO A 94 5.21 1.46 19.02
N ALA A 95 5.85 1.89 20.11
CA ALA A 95 5.94 3.31 20.48
C ALA A 95 6.71 4.15 19.44
N ASP A 96 7.78 3.60 18.89
CA ASP A 96 8.58 4.16 17.79
C ASP A 96 7.76 4.34 16.50
N ARG A 97 6.84 3.40 16.20
CA ARG A 97 5.91 3.54 15.07
C ARG A 97 4.93 4.69 15.31
N LEU A 98 4.39 4.83 16.52
CA LEU A 98 3.46 5.92 16.84
C LEU A 98 4.14 7.29 16.74
N GLU A 99 5.39 7.39 17.20
CA GLU A 99 6.21 8.60 17.05
C GLU A 99 6.41 8.95 15.58
N SER A 100 6.85 7.98 14.76
CA SER A 100 7.04 8.17 13.31
C SER A 100 5.74 8.63 12.61
N MET A 101 4.59 8.04 12.98
CA MET A 101 3.28 8.43 12.45
C MET A 101 2.89 9.86 12.86
N SER A 102 3.19 10.25 14.10
CA SER A 102 2.95 11.60 14.61
C SER A 102 3.82 12.64 13.89
N GLU A 103 5.11 12.35 13.69
CA GLU A 103 6.03 13.21 12.95
C GLU A 103 5.57 13.42 11.51
N LEU A 104 5.20 12.32 10.83
CA LEU A 104 4.65 12.38 9.48
C LEU A 104 3.39 13.24 9.43
N SER A 105 2.45 13.00 10.34
CA SER A 105 1.20 13.77 10.42
C SER A 105 1.44 15.26 10.66
N GLY A 106 2.40 15.58 11.53
CA GLY A 106 2.83 16.96 11.80
C GLY A 106 3.47 17.62 10.58
N SER A 107 4.33 16.91 9.85
CA SER A 107 4.98 17.44 8.63
C SER A 107 3.97 17.79 7.53
N MET A 108 2.83 17.08 7.48
CA MET A 108 1.75 17.32 6.54
C MET A 108 0.75 18.40 7.02
N GLY A 109 0.93 18.94 8.23
CA GLY A 109 0.00 19.90 8.84
C GLY A 109 -1.38 19.29 9.16
N LEU A 110 -1.49 17.97 9.29
CA LEU A 110 -2.79 17.31 9.50
C LEU A 110 -3.45 17.70 10.83
N GLY A 111 -2.65 18.16 11.81
CA GLY A 111 -3.15 18.66 13.09
C GLY A 111 -3.88 20.01 13.01
N ASP A 112 -3.72 20.76 11.91
CA ASP A 112 -4.37 22.08 11.74
C ASP A 112 -5.82 21.96 11.24
N PHE A 113 -6.23 20.76 10.81
CA PHE A 113 -7.60 20.50 10.38
C PHE A 113 -8.47 20.15 11.58
N ALA A 114 -9.47 20.99 11.86
CA ALA A 114 -10.49 20.67 12.84
C ALA A 114 -11.35 19.51 12.34
N SER A 115 -11.55 18.50 13.19
CA SER A 115 -12.52 17.45 12.91
C SER A 115 -13.94 18.02 12.97
N GLU A 116 -14.73 17.85 11.90
CA GLU A 116 -16.16 18.20 11.88
C GLU A 116 -17.01 17.39 12.88
N ARG A 117 -16.43 16.36 13.51
CA ARG A 117 -17.09 15.51 14.52
C ARG A 117 -16.75 15.90 15.97
N ALA A 118 -16.01 16.98 16.19
CA ALA A 118 -15.65 17.49 17.51
C ALA A 118 -16.69 18.48 18.05
#